data_AF-A0A9P6TN30-F1
#
_entry.id   AF-A0A9P6TN30-F1
#
_cell.length_a   1.000
_cell.length_b   1.000
_cell.length_c   1.000
_cell.angle_alpha   90.00
_cell.angle_beta   90.00
_cell.angle_gamma   90.00
#
_symmetry.space_group_name_H-M   'P 1'
#
loop_
_entity.id
_entity.type
_entity.pdbx_description
1 polymer ?
#
loop_
_entity_poly.entity_id
_entity_poly.type
_entity_poly.pdbx_seq_one_letter_code
_entity_poly.pdbx_strand_id
1 'polypeptide(L)'
;MEDETHEATPTTGLSKPLVAVKVEESASTPLPCTSNIITVPIKTENASETASSNSTNFEEIQKQLKKTLDHVEQRNMVSGFQTLSKATGAVVDHCEQLGLTSDDHPYNAIDREQFWAGLNNCWLYALAQRHEPSSEAERLTDQHLYGLREMVVGWADKLERFGLVDYEMGWWEADILSAIDAILAMNYAAAQAAAQAVVAQAAAALFGEDVLKNNDSNANDSGKGSK
;
A
#
# COMPACT_ATOMS: atom_id res chain seq x y z
N MET A 1 -29.87 -39.76 -51.40
CA MET A 1 -28.58 -39.07 -51.22
C MET A 1 -28.28 -39.17 -49.74
N GLU A 2 -27.93 -40.36 -49.25
CA GLU A 2 -26.58 -40.99 -49.38
C GLU A 2 -25.57 -40.07 -48.66
N ASP A 3 -24.81 -40.48 -47.65
CA ASP A 3 -24.21 -41.78 -47.39
C ASP A 3 -23.71 -41.86 -45.94
N GLU A 4 -23.55 -43.08 -45.47
CA GLU A 4 -23.23 -43.56 -44.13
C GLU A 4 -21.76 -44.04 -44.12
N THR A 5 -20.90 -43.55 -43.22
CA THR A 5 -19.62 -44.21 -42.84
C THR A 5 -19.36 -43.87 -41.37
N HIS A 6 -19.54 -44.75 -40.36
CA HIS A 6 -18.89 -46.03 -39.99
C HIS A 6 -17.40 -45.97 -39.60
N GLU A 7 -17.12 -46.73 -38.51
CA GLU A 7 -15.84 -47.15 -37.91
C GLU A 7 -15.13 -46.19 -36.94
N ALA A 8 -14.52 -46.60 -35.82
CA ALA A 8 -14.46 -47.87 -35.07
C ALA A 8 -13.61 -47.61 -33.80
N THR A 9 -14.07 -48.07 -32.64
CA THR A 9 -13.18 -48.63 -31.59
C THR A 9 -12.93 -50.11 -31.95
N PRO A 10 -12.01 -50.93 -31.36
CA PRO A 10 -11.38 -50.85 -30.02
C PRO A 10 -9.93 -51.44 -29.97
N THR A 11 -9.48 -51.94 -28.80
CA THR A 11 -8.38 -52.91 -28.49
C THR A 11 -7.26 -52.29 -27.63
N THR A 12 -7.13 -52.49 -26.31
CA THR A 12 -6.98 -53.70 -25.45
C THR A 12 -5.56 -54.32 -25.45
N GLY A 13 -4.96 -54.38 -24.25
CA GLY A 13 -3.82 -55.21 -23.85
C GLY A 13 -3.13 -54.56 -22.63
N LEU A 14 -3.25 -54.98 -21.37
CA LEU A 14 -3.11 -56.26 -20.68
C LEU A 14 -1.71 -56.91 -20.79
N SER A 15 -0.85 -56.73 -19.77
CA SER A 15 -0.29 -57.82 -18.94
C SER A 15 0.75 -57.37 -17.88
N LYS A 16 0.64 -58.02 -16.71
CA LYS A 16 1.46 -58.07 -15.46
C LYS A 16 2.83 -58.80 -15.71
N PRO A 17 3.78 -59.07 -14.76
CA PRO A 17 3.60 -59.25 -13.29
C PRO A 17 4.77 -58.92 -12.30
N LEU A 18 4.42 -58.96 -11.00
CA LEU A 18 5.09 -59.58 -9.82
C LEU A 18 6.64 -59.53 -9.69
N VAL A 19 7.16 -58.99 -8.57
CA VAL A 19 8.00 -59.70 -7.58
C VAL A 19 7.94 -58.96 -6.23
N ALA A 20 7.58 -59.70 -5.18
CA ALA A 20 7.83 -59.36 -3.79
C ALA A 20 9.13 -60.05 -3.35
N VAL A 21 10.00 -59.37 -2.61
CA VAL A 21 10.95 -60.02 -1.69
C VAL A 21 11.01 -59.24 -0.38
N LYS A 22 10.79 -60.01 0.69
CA LYS A 22 10.82 -59.72 2.11
C LYS A 22 12.18 -60.16 2.65
N VAL A 23 12.81 -59.35 3.52
CA VAL A 23 13.72 -59.78 4.59
C VAL A 23 13.49 -58.73 5.69
N GLU A 24 12.75 -59.02 6.78
CA GLU A 24 13.21 -59.72 8.01
C GLU A 24 14.49 -59.08 8.60
N GLU A 25 14.71 -58.94 9.89
CA GLU A 25 13.93 -59.16 11.09
C GLU A 25 14.82 -58.70 12.27
N SER A 26 14.21 -57.97 13.19
CA SER A 26 14.39 -57.97 14.66
C SER A 26 15.69 -57.58 15.38
N ALA A 27 15.36 -57.03 16.56
CA ALA A 27 15.93 -57.26 17.88
C ALA A 27 17.04 -56.30 18.29
N SER A 28 17.10 -55.78 19.51
CA SER A 28 16.24 -55.87 20.70
C SER A 28 16.88 -54.88 21.69
N THR A 29 16.17 -53.85 22.17
CA THR A 29 15.65 -53.74 23.57
C THR A 29 16.71 -53.45 24.67
N PRO A 30 16.32 -53.02 25.90
CA PRO A 30 16.68 -51.70 26.45
C PRO A 30 17.37 -51.83 27.84
N LEU A 31 17.36 -50.76 28.67
CA LEU A 31 17.32 -50.70 30.17
C LEU A 31 18.14 -49.48 30.71
N PRO A 32 18.03 -49.05 32.01
CA PRO A 32 16.99 -48.13 32.48
C PRO A 32 17.48 -46.97 33.40
N CYS A 33 16.57 -46.03 33.65
CA CYS A 33 16.33 -45.13 34.80
C CYS A 33 17.42 -44.87 35.88
N THR A 34 17.61 -43.61 36.32
CA THR A 34 16.87 -42.95 37.45
C THR A 34 17.67 -41.78 38.06
N SER A 35 17.01 -40.61 38.09
CA SER A 35 17.02 -39.47 39.03
C SER A 35 18.28 -38.98 39.76
N ASN A 36 18.47 -37.65 39.71
CA ASN A 36 18.47 -36.84 40.94
C ASN A 36 17.99 -35.40 40.64
N ILE A 37 16.98 -34.97 41.41
CA ILE A 37 16.41 -33.63 41.47
C ILE A 37 17.03 -32.93 42.67
N ILE A 38 17.60 -31.73 42.49
CA ILE A 38 17.67 -30.69 43.53
C ILE A 38 17.31 -29.34 42.91
N THR A 39 16.24 -28.77 43.45
CA THR A 39 15.64 -27.47 43.17
C THR A 39 16.40 -26.33 43.86
N VAL A 40 16.64 -25.21 43.16
CA VAL A 40 16.49 -23.85 43.74
C VAL A 40 16.15 -22.84 42.64
N PRO A 41 15.25 -21.88 42.88
CA PRO A 41 14.72 -20.98 41.87
C PRO A 41 15.55 -19.71 41.78
N ILE A 42 16.09 -19.41 40.59
CA ILE A 42 16.64 -18.09 40.30
C ILE A 42 15.73 -17.45 39.26
N LYS A 43 14.89 -16.55 39.76
CA LYS A 43 14.24 -15.51 38.97
C LYS A 43 15.36 -14.63 38.39
N THR A 44 15.71 -14.86 37.14
CA THR A 44 16.46 -13.91 36.32
C THR A 44 15.58 -13.55 35.14
N GLU A 45 14.96 -12.39 35.23
CA GLU A 45 14.62 -11.60 34.05
C GLU A 45 15.88 -11.52 33.19
N ASN A 46 15.87 -12.20 32.04
CA ASN A 46 16.80 -11.89 30.98
C ASN A 46 15.95 -11.65 29.74
N ALA A 47 15.76 -10.35 29.48
CA ALA A 47 15.42 -9.84 28.18
C ALA A 47 16.31 -10.52 27.14
N SER A 48 15.69 -11.24 26.22
CA SER A 48 16.32 -11.65 24.98
C SER A 48 15.69 -10.85 23.84
N GLU A 49 15.78 -9.52 23.95
CA GLU A 49 16.05 -8.71 22.77
C GLU A 49 17.53 -8.90 22.47
N THR A 50 17.85 -9.46 21.32
CA THR A 50 18.91 -9.05 20.38
C THR A 50 19.28 -10.24 19.50
N ALA A 51 18.42 -10.52 18.53
CA ALA A 51 18.83 -11.03 17.23
C ALA A 51 17.81 -10.47 16.24
N SER A 52 18.11 -9.30 15.67
CA SER A 52 17.47 -8.88 14.42
C SER A 52 17.91 -9.88 13.35
N SER A 53 17.20 -10.99 13.27
CA SER A 53 17.13 -11.77 12.04
C SER A 53 16.40 -10.89 11.04
N ASN A 54 17.18 -10.23 10.19
CA ASN A 54 16.76 -9.42 9.03
C ASN A 54 16.00 -10.24 7.96
N SER A 55 15.29 -11.31 8.35
CA SER A 55 14.39 -12.04 7.47
C SER A 55 13.04 -11.34 7.49
N THR A 56 12.85 -10.34 6.64
CA THR A 56 11.53 -9.79 6.35
C THR A 56 10.69 -10.89 5.71
N ASN A 57 9.83 -11.54 6.50
CA ASN A 57 8.95 -12.60 6.02
C ASN A 57 7.78 -11.99 5.22
N PHE A 58 7.36 -12.67 4.16
CA PHE A 58 6.21 -12.29 3.33
C PHE A 58 4.95 -12.02 4.16
N GLU A 59 4.70 -12.82 5.19
CA GLU A 59 3.56 -12.64 6.10
C GLU A 59 3.62 -11.31 6.87
N GLU A 60 4.82 -10.90 7.29
CA GLU A 60 5.02 -9.63 7.98
C GLU A 60 4.82 -8.45 7.02
N ILE A 61 5.27 -8.56 5.77
CA ILE A 61 5.02 -7.57 4.72
C ILE A 61 3.50 -7.43 4.48
N GLN A 62 2.80 -8.54 4.29
CA GLN A 62 1.34 -8.52 4.10
C GLN A 62 0.62 -7.90 5.30
N LYS A 63 1.08 -8.17 6.53
CA LYS A 63 0.55 -7.56 7.74
C LYS A 63 0.80 -6.05 7.79
N GLN A 64 1.97 -5.58 7.35
CA GLN A 64 2.26 -4.14 7.26
C GLN A 64 1.43 -3.44 6.18
N LEU A 65 1.18 -4.10 5.05
CA LEU A 65 0.27 -3.59 4.01
C LEU A 65 -1.17 -3.50 4.52
N LYS A 66 -1.67 -4.52 5.21
CA LYS A 66 -2.99 -4.47 5.85
C LYS A 66 -3.09 -3.35 6.88
N LYS A 67 -2.09 -3.22 7.74
CA LYS A 67 -2.01 -2.15 8.73
C LYS A 67 -1.99 -0.75 8.09
N THR A 68 -1.36 -0.62 6.92
CA THR A 68 -1.42 0.62 6.14
C THR A 68 -2.85 0.95 5.75
N LEU A 69 -3.59 -0.02 5.20
CA LEU A 69 -4.99 0.19 4.81
C LEU A 69 -5.84 0.58 6.03
N ASP A 70 -5.64 -0.06 7.18
CA ASP A 70 -6.31 0.32 8.43
C ASP A 70 -6.01 1.78 8.83
N HIS A 71 -4.75 2.23 8.67
CA HIS A 71 -4.36 3.61 8.96
C HIS A 71 -4.96 4.62 7.98
N VAL A 72 -5.03 4.27 6.68
CA VAL A 72 -5.68 5.08 5.66
C VAL A 72 -7.19 5.19 5.94
N GLU A 73 -7.85 4.11 6.36
CA GLU A 73 -9.25 4.13 6.77
C GLU A 73 -9.48 4.97 8.05
N GLN A 74 -8.54 4.93 8.99
CA GLN A 74 -8.53 5.78 10.20
C GLN A 74 -8.14 7.24 9.92
N ARG A 75 -7.87 7.60 8.66
CA ARG A 75 -7.42 8.93 8.20
C ARG A 75 -6.12 9.41 8.85
N ASN A 76 -5.28 8.47 9.27
CA ASN A 76 -3.91 8.71 9.73
C ASN A 76 -2.98 8.58 8.53
N MET A 77 -3.02 9.58 7.64
CA MET A 77 -2.39 9.51 6.32
C MET A 77 -0.87 9.45 6.40
N VAL A 78 -0.25 10.27 7.25
CA VAL A 78 1.22 10.32 7.38
C VAL A 78 1.73 8.99 7.94
N SER A 79 1.09 8.49 8.99
CA SER A 79 1.43 7.19 9.59
C SER A 79 1.19 6.03 8.62
N GLY A 80 0.11 6.09 7.84
CA GLY A 80 -0.20 5.13 6.77
C GLY A 80 0.88 5.10 5.70
N PHE A 81 1.19 6.23 5.07
CA PHE A 81 2.21 6.30 4.01
C PHE A 81 3.61 5.95 4.50
N GLN A 82 3.97 6.27 5.75
CA GLN A 82 5.24 5.83 6.33
C GLN A 82 5.31 4.30 6.46
N THR A 83 4.22 3.68 6.90
CA THR A 83 4.13 2.20 7.00
C THR A 83 4.17 1.57 5.61
N LEU A 84 3.44 2.14 4.66
CA LEU A 84 3.42 1.69 3.27
C LEU A 84 4.80 1.77 2.61
N SER A 85 5.50 2.88 2.83
CA SER A 85 6.83 3.12 2.28
C SER A 85 7.86 2.17 2.87
N LYS A 86 7.77 1.87 4.17
CA LYS A 86 8.63 0.87 4.83
C LYS A 86 8.38 -0.53 4.29
N ALA A 87 7.11 -0.92 4.15
CA ALA A 87 6.74 -2.22 3.60
C ALA A 87 7.20 -2.36 2.14
N THR A 88 6.96 -1.34 1.32
CA THR A 88 7.39 -1.31 -0.09
C THR A 88 8.91 -1.34 -0.21
N GLY A 89 9.63 -0.57 0.60
CA GLY A 89 11.09 -0.63 0.65
C GLY A 89 11.62 -2.02 1.01
N ALA A 90 11.03 -2.68 2.01
CA ALA A 90 11.39 -4.05 2.37
C ALA A 90 11.14 -5.05 1.24
N VAL A 91 10.00 -4.93 0.54
CA VAL A 91 9.66 -5.75 -0.64
C VAL A 91 10.69 -5.56 -1.75
N VAL A 92 11.02 -4.32 -2.09
CA VAL A 92 11.95 -4.00 -3.18
C VAL A 92 13.37 -4.46 -2.85
N ASP A 93 13.80 -4.28 -1.60
CA ASP A 93 15.13 -4.70 -1.14
C ASP A 93 15.30 -6.23 -1.09
N HIS A 94 14.21 -6.98 -0.86
CA HIS A 94 14.24 -8.44 -0.71
C HIS A 94 13.45 -9.17 -1.83
N CYS A 95 13.15 -8.51 -2.95
CA CYS A 95 12.27 -9.05 -4.00
C CYS A 95 12.76 -10.40 -4.57
N GLU A 96 14.06 -10.58 -4.72
CA GLU A 96 14.66 -11.86 -5.15
C GLU A 96 14.46 -12.97 -4.10
N GLN A 97 14.65 -12.65 -2.81
CA GLN A 97 14.52 -13.60 -1.70
C GLN A 97 13.05 -14.02 -1.50
N LEU A 98 12.13 -13.13 -1.82
CA LEU A 98 10.69 -13.36 -1.78
C LEU A 98 10.19 -14.15 -3.01
N GLY A 99 11.06 -14.43 -3.99
CA GLY A 99 10.67 -15.12 -5.22
C GLY A 99 9.81 -14.26 -6.16
N LEU A 100 9.87 -12.93 -6.01
CA LEU A 100 9.07 -11.99 -6.81
C LEU A 100 9.73 -11.62 -8.15
N THR A 101 10.97 -12.07 -8.40
CA THR A 101 11.76 -11.75 -9.61
C THR A 101 11.84 -12.88 -10.63
N SER A 102 11.60 -14.14 -10.23
CA SER A 102 11.78 -15.30 -11.12
C SER A 102 10.43 -15.89 -11.55
N ASP A 103 10.27 -16.07 -12.87
CA ASP A 103 9.08 -16.67 -13.50
C ASP A 103 9.05 -18.20 -13.39
N ASP A 104 10.22 -18.81 -13.19
CA ASP A 104 10.40 -20.25 -13.24
C ASP A 104 9.92 -20.86 -11.90
N HIS A 105 8.78 -21.54 -11.91
CA HIS A 105 8.54 -22.90 -11.39
C HIS A 105 7.02 -23.14 -11.24
N PRO A 106 6.48 -24.31 -11.66
CA PRO A 106 5.07 -24.69 -11.49
C PRO A 106 4.63 -24.93 -10.02
N TYR A 107 5.50 -24.59 -9.06
CA TYR A 107 5.28 -24.72 -7.61
C TYR A 107 5.49 -23.41 -6.85
N ASN A 108 5.56 -22.26 -7.53
CA ASN A 108 5.59 -20.97 -6.85
C ASN A 108 4.28 -20.78 -6.08
N ALA A 109 4.37 -20.85 -4.74
CA ALA A 109 3.24 -20.74 -3.83
C ALA A 109 2.65 -19.32 -3.77
N ILE A 110 3.32 -18.35 -4.39
CA ILE A 110 2.95 -16.93 -4.39
C ILE A 110 2.68 -16.51 -5.82
N ASP A 111 1.47 -16.03 -6.06
CA ASP A 111 1.10 -15.39 -7.31
C ASP A 111 1.77 -14.00 -7.37
N ARG A 112 2.91 -13.93 -8.06
CA ARG A 112 3.75 -12.72 -8.20
C ARG A 112 2.95 -11.56 -8.77
N GLU A 113 2.24 -11.80 -9.87
CA GLU A 113 1.48 -10.77 -10.58
C GLU A 113 0.38 -10.23 -9.69
N GLN A 114 -0.35 -11.12 -8.99
CA GLN A 114 -1.36 -10.67 -8.05
C GLN A 114 -0.78 -9.92 -6.85
N PHE A 115 0.43 -10.25 -6.42
CA PHE A 115 1.10 -9.50 -5.36
C PHE A 115 1.46 -8.08 -5.80
N TRP A 116 2.12 -7.91 -6.95
CA TRP A 116 2.47 -6.59 -7.48
C TRP A 116 1.23 -5.77 -7.78
N ALA A 117 0.22 -6.36 -8.42
CA ALA A 117 -1.07 -5.73 -8.62
C ALA A 117 -1.71 -5.30 -7.29
N GLY A 118 -1.68 -6.15 -6.26
CA GLY A 118 -2.20 -5.84 -4.93
C GLY A 118 -1.45 -4.67 -4.27
N LEU A 119 -0.13 -4.64 -4.38
CA LEU A 119 0.70 -3.55 -3.88
C LEU A 119 0.42 -2.24 -4.61
N ASN A 120 0.37 -2.26 -5.95
CA ASN A 120 0.07 -1.08 -6.78
C ASN A 120 -1.33 -0.53 -6.47
N ASN A 121 -2.34 -1.40 -6.38
CA ASN A 121 -3.69 -1.01 -6.00
C ASN A 121 -3.75 -0.44 -4.58
N CYS A 122 -2.98 -0.98 -3.63
CA CYS A 122 -2.87 -0.42 -2.28
C CYS A 122 -2.33 1.02 -2.30
N TRP A 123 -1.29 1.29 -3.10
CA TRP A 123 -0.75 2.63 -3.29
C TRP A 123 -1.76 3.58 -3.90
N LEU A 124 -2.39 3.18 -5.01
CA LEU A 124 -3.39 4.01 -5.69
C LEU A 124 -4.60 4.26 -4.80
N TYR A 125 -5.05 3.27 -4.03
CA TYR A 125 -6.14 3.42 -3.07
C TYR A 125 -5.75 4.40 -1.95
N ALA A 126 -4.56 4.27 -1.36
CA ALA A 126 -4.08 5.18 -0.33
C ALA A 126 -3.96 6.63 -0.85
N LEU A 127 -3.49 6.82 -2.08
CA LEU A 127 -3.38 8.13 -2.73
C LEU A 127 -4.73 8.69 -3.17
N ALA A 128 -5.68 7.84 -3.54
CA ALA A 128 -7.03 8.24 -3.91
C ALA A 128 -7.86 8.69 -2.70
N GLN A 129 -7.51 8.26 -1.49
CA GLN A 129 -8.21 8.66 -0.28
C GLN A 129 -7.92 10.12 0.07
N ARG A 130 -8.87 10.99 -0.28
CA ARG A 130 -8.78 12.46 -0.10
C ARG A 130 -9.46 12.96 1.17
N HIS A 131 -9.51 12.14 2.21
CA HIS A 131 -10.23 12.52 3.43
C HIS A 131 -9.54 13.68 4.15
N GLU A 132 -10.36 14.56 4.74
CA GLU A 132 -9.91 15.52 5.74
C GLU A 132 -9.12 14.76 6.81
N PRO A 133 -7.86 15.13 7.06
CA PRO A 133 -6.98 14.38 7.94
C PRO A 133 -7.57 14.34 9.36
N SER A 134 -7.36 13.24 10.09
CA SER A 134 -7.83 13.12 11.47
C SER A 134 -7.26 14.20 12.41
N SER A 135 -6.09 14.74 12.07
CA SER A 135 -5.45 15.86 12.77
C SER A 135 -4.53 16.64 11.85
N GLU A 136 -4.16 17.87 12.21
CA GLU A 136 -3.22 18.69 11.43
C GLU A 136 -1.85 18.02 11.29
N ALA A 137 -1.44 17.19 12.26
CA ALA A 137 -0.20 16.41 12.20
C ALA A 137 -0.26 15.25 11.18
N GLU A 138 -1.46 14.76 10.89
CA GLU A 138 -1.72 13.71 9.89
C GLU A 138 -2.05 14.30 8.51
N ARG A 139 -1.94 15.63 8.36
CA ARG A 139 -2.10 16.30 7.08
C ARG A 139 -0.88 16.02 6.20
N LEU A 140 -1.14 15.52 5.01
CA LEU A 140 -0.09 15.25 4.02
C LEU A 140 0.41 16.58 3.44
N THR A 141 1.62 16.99 3.84
CA THR A 141 2.27 18.21 3.34
C THR A 141 2.95 17.95 2.00
N ASP A 142 3.19 19.02 1.25
CA ASP A 142 3.91 18.92 -0.03
C ASP A 142 5.30 18.33 0.16
N GLN A 143 5.98 18.63 1.28
CA GLN A 143 7.28 18.04 1.60
C GLN A 143 7.21 16.51 1.76
N HIS A 144 6.15 15.98 2.39
CA HIS A 144 5.95 14.53 2.48
C HIS A 144 5.74 13.91 1.09
N LEU A 145 4.95 14.56 0.23
CA LEU A 145 4.67 14.11 -1.12
C LEU A 145 5.92 14.12 -2.02
N TYR A 146 6.76 15.16 -1.94
CA TYR A 146 8.03 15.19 -2.66
C TYR A 146 8.97 14.09 -2.19
N GLY A 147 9.09 13.87 -0.87
CA GLY A 147 9.90 12.76 -0.34
C GLY A 147 9.39 11.39 -0.82
N LEU A 148 8.07 11.23 -0.88
CA LEU A 148 7.41 10.02 -1.39
C LEU A 148 7.73 9.78 -2.87
N ARG A 149 7.68 10.84 -3.68
CA ARG A 149 8.01 10.83 -5.10
C ARG A 149 9.43 10.32 -5.35
N GLU A 150 10.40 10.85 -4.62
CA GLU A 150 11.81 10.44 -4.73
C GLU A 150 12.01 8.96 -4.32
N MET A 151 11.28 8.49 -3.30
CA MET A 151 11.31 7.08 -2.91
C MET A 151 10.73 6.17 -4.00
N VAL A 152 9.62 6.56 -4.63
CA VAL A 152 8.97 5.80 -5.71
C VAL A 152 9.91 5.64 -6.91
N VAL A 153 10.58 6.72 -7.33
CA VAL A 153 11.59 6.68 -8.39
C VAL A 153 12.75 5.77 -7.98
N GLY A 154 13.26 5.92 -6.76
CA GLY A 154 14.36 5.09 -6.26
C GLY A 154 13.99 3.60 -6.14
N TRP A 155 12.72 3.25 -5.92
CA TRP A 155 12.25 1.87 -5.98
C TRP A 155 12.16 1.36 -7.41
N ALA A 156 11.66 2.18 -8.35
CA ALA A 156 11.62 1.83 -9.77
C ALA A 156 13.03 1.55 -10.31
N ASP A 157 14.01 2.41 -10.03
CA ASP A 157 15.42 2.21 -10.41
C ASP A 157 15.97 0.86 -9.89
N LYS A 158 15.60 0.48 -8.66
CA LYS A 158 16.02 -0.81 -8.08
C LYS A 158 15.35 -1.99 -8.76
N LEU A 159 14.10 -1.84 -9.19
CA LEU A 159 13.30 -2.89 -9.83
C LEU A 159 13.60 -3.04 -11.33
N GLU A 160 14.09 -1.98 -11.97
CA GLU A 160 14.45 -1.96 -13.40
C GLU A 160 15.45 -3.07 -13.73
N ARG A 161 16.44 -3.29 -12.85
CA ARG A 161 17.45 -4.36 -13.01
C ARG A 161 16.86 -5.77 -13.10
N PHE A 162 15.65 -5.97 -12.58
CA PHE A 162 14.94 -7.24 -12.57
C PHE A 162 13.87 -7.33 -13.65
N GLY A 163 13.68 -6.27 -14.46
CA GLY A 163 12.57 -6.17 -15.41
C GLY A 163 11.21 -5.99 -14.76
N LEU A 164 11.16 -5.54 -13.49
CA LEU A 164 9.92 -5.38 -12.70
C LEU A 164 9.34 -3.95 -12.76
N VAL A 165 9.68 -3.17 -13.78
CA VAL A 165 9.10 -1.85 -14.07
C VAL A 165 8.26 -1.96 -15.35
N ASP A 166 7.40 -2.98 -15.38
CA ASP A 166 6.42 -3.20 -16.44
C ASP A 166 5.02 -3.18 -15.82
N TYR A 167 4.07 -2.62 -16.54
CA TYR A 167 2.69 -2.45 -16.13
C TYR A 167 1.97 -3.80 -15.93
N GLU A 168 2.33 -4.83 -16.70
CA GLU A 168 1.68 -6.13 -16.60
C GLU A 168 2.31 -7.02 -15.52
N MET A 169 3.60 -6.83 -15.23
CA MET A 169 4.37 -7.79 -14.41
C MET A 169 4.98 -7.21 -13.13
N GLY A 170 4.89 -5.89 -12.91
CA GLY A 170 5.62 -5.24 -11.82
C GLY A 170 5.04 -3.90 -11.35
N TRP A 171 5.94 -2.96 -11.05
CA TRP A 171 5.66 -1.72 -10.35
C TRP A 171 5.07 -0.64 -11.27
N TRP A 172 3.93 -0.08 -10.86
CA TRP A 172 3.22 0.97 -11.62
C TRP A 172 3.74 2.36 -11.27
N GLU A 173 5.03 2.61 -11.56
CA GLU A 173 5.68 3.87 -11.23
C GLU A 173 4.91 5.08 -11.80
N ALA A 174 4.55 5.03 -13.09
CA ALA A 174 3.92 6.14 -13.78
C ALA A 174 2.60 6.58 -13.14
N ASP A 175 1.72 5.64 -12.78
CA ASP A 175 0.42 5.96 -12.18
C ASP A 175 0.56 6.42 -10.74
N ILE A 176 1.47 5.81 -9.99
CA ILE A 176 1.74 6.20 -8.60
C ILE A 176 2.30 7.62 -8.57
N LEU A 177 3.26 7.95 -9.45
CA LEU A 177 3.78 9.30 -9.61
C LEU A 177 2.70 10.27 -10.08
N SER A 178 1.89 9.89 -11.06
CA SER A 178 0.77 10.72 -11.53
C SER A 178 -0.26 10.98 -10.44
N ALA A 179 -0.52 10.01 -9.56
CA ALA A 179 -1.43 10.17 -8.44
C ALA A 179 -0.85 11.12 -7.37
N ILE A 180 0.45 11.03 -7.09
CA ILE A 180 1.16 11.97 -6.20
C ILE A 180 1.11 13.39 -6.77
N ASP A 181 1.43 13.56 -8.06
CA ASP A 181 1.41 14.86 -8.74
C ASP A 181 0.00 15.48 -8.77
N ALA A 182 -1.04 14.65 -8.91
CA ALA A 182 -2.43 15.10 -8.83
C ALA A 182 -2.80 15.63 -7.44
N ILE A 183 -2.25 15.08 -6.36
CA ILE A 183 -2.45 15.59 -4.99
C ILE A 183 -1.72 16.94 -4.83
N LEU A 184 -0.47 17.04 -5.29
CA LEU A 184 0.30 18.29 -5.25
C LEU A 184 -0.40 19.42 -6.02
N ALA A 185 -0.91 19.14 -7.22
CA ALA A 185 -1.65 20.10 -8.02
C ALA A 185 -2.93 20.57 -7.30
N MET A 186 -3.63 19.66 -6.61
CA MET A 186 -4.81 20.00 -5.82
C MET A 186 -4.46 20.88 -4.61
N ASN A 187 -3.38 20.57 -3.88
CA ASN A 187 -2.90 21.39 -2.76
C ASN A 187 -2.60 22.82 -3.21
N TYR A 188 -1.94 22.97 -4.36
CA TYR A 188 -1.65 24.27 -4.95
C TYR A 188 -2.92 25.04 -5.33
N ALA A 189 -3.88 24.39 -5.97
CA ALA A 189 -5.16 25.00 -6.32
C ALA A 189 -5.97 25.44 -5.08
N ALA A 190 -5.99 24.61 -4.04
CA ALA A 190 -6.65 24.94 -2.78
C ALA A 190 -6.00 26.14 -2.09
N ALA A 191 -4.67 26.20 -2.06
CA ALA A 191 -3.93 27.34 -1.51
C ALA A 191 -4.20 28.63 -2.30
N GLN A 192 -4.26 28.56 -3.63
CA GLN A 192 -4.55 29.71 -4.48
C GLN A 192 -5.99 30.22 -4.28
N ALA A 193 -6.97 29.33 -4.17
CA ALA A 193 -8.36 29.69 -3.86
C ALA A 193 -8.48 30.37 -2.50
N ALA A 194 -7.78 29.87 -1.48
CA ALA A 194 -7.73 30.49 -0.16
C ALA A 194 -7.12 31.90 -0.21
N ALA A 195 -6.01 32.09 -0.92
CA ALA A 195 -5.39 33.40 -1.09
C ALA A 195 -6.31 34.40 -1.79
N GLN A 196 -7.01 33.98 -2.85
CA GLN A 196 -7.98 34.82 -3.57
C GLN A 196 -9.16 35.21 -2.67
N ALA A 197 -9.65 34.29 -1.83
CA ALA A 197 -10.72 34.59 -0.88
C ALA A 197 -10.31 35.66 0.15
N VAL A 198 -9.08 35.61 0.66
CA VAL A 198 -8.55 36.63 1.58
C VAL A 198 -8.44 37.99 0.89
N VAL A 199 -7.94 38.02 -0.36
CA VAL A 199 -7.86 39.27 -1.13
C VAL A 199 -9.25 39.85 -1.41
N ALA A 200 -10.23 39.01 -1.76
CA ALA A 200 -11.61 39.44 -1.98
C ALA A 200 -12.25 39.99 -0.70
N GLN A 201 -12.02 39.36 0.46
CA GLN A 201 -12.49 39.85 1.75
C GLN A 201 -11.83 41.19 2.13
N ALA A 202 -10.53 41.34 1.92
CA ALA A 202 -9.82 42.59 2.18
C ALA A 202 -10.31 43.73 1.25
N ALA A 203 -10.55 43.44 -0.03
CA ALA A 203 -11.13 44.40 -0.96
C ALA A 203 -12.55 44.81 -0.56
N ALA A 204 -13.40 43.85 -0.17
CA ALA A 204 -14.74 44.14 0.32
C ALA A 204 -14.73 45.03 1.58
N ALA A 205 -13.79 44.80 2.50
CA ALA A 205 -13.63 45.63 3.69
C ALA A 205 -13.12 47.04 3.37
N LEU A 206 -12.29 47.21 2.33
CA LEU A 206 -11.76 48.52 1.93
C LEU A 206 -12.75 49.35 1.11
N PHE A 207 -13.56 48.70 0.25
CA PHE A 207 -14.44 49.37 -0.71
C PHE A 207 -15.94 49.27 -0.39
N GLY A 208 -16.33 48.55 0.67
CA GLY A 208 -17.72 48.30 1.03
C GLY A 208 -18.42 49.40 1.85
N GLU A 209 -17.69 50.41 2.36
CA GLU A 209 -18.25 51.40 3.30
C GLU A 209 -18.67 52.75 2.68
N ASP A 210 -18.45 52.97 1.37
CA ASP A 210 -18.73 54.26 0.71
C ASP A 210 -20.12 54.38 0.05
N VAL A 211 -20.94 53.31 0.03
CA VAL A 211 -22.23 53.32 -0.68
C VAL A 211 -23.42 53.78 0.19
N LEU A 212 -23.26 53.94 1.51
CA LEU A 212 -24.37 54.27 2.42
C LEU A 212 -24.41 55.72 2.94
N LYS A 213 -23.50 56.62 2.54
CA LYS A 213 -23.47 58.01 3.06
C LYS A 213 -24.01 59.09 2.11
N ASN A 214 -24.35 58.77 0.88
CA ASN A 214 -24.72 59.80 -0.12
C ASN A 214 -26.23 59.94 -0.40
N ASN A 215 -27.12 59.29 0.36
CA ASN A 215 -28.56 59.34 0.10
C ASN A 215 -29.42 60.13 1.12
N ASP A 216 -28.84 60.69 2.19
CA ASP A 216 -29.61 61.39 3.23
C ASP A 216 -29.62 62.93 3.13
N SER A 217 -29.10 63.52 2.04
CA SER A 217 -28.99 65.00 1.93
C SER A 217 -29.97 65.70 0.97
N ASN A 218 -31.00 65.02 0.45
CA ASN A 218 -31.96 65.67 -0.45
C ASN A 218 -33.43 65.41 -0.09
N ALA A 219 -33.85 65.85 1.10
CA ALA A 219 -35.26 65.88 1.47
C ALA A 219 -35.59 66.99 2.47
N ASN A 220 -35.15 68.23 2.26
CA ASN A 220 -35.77 69.37 2.97
C ASN A 220 -35.52 70.74 2.33
N ASP A 221 -36.02 70.99 1.13
CA ASP A 221 -36.34 72.37 0.71
C ASP A 221 -37.41 72.36 -0.38
N SER A 222 -38.67 72.53 0.00
CA SER A 222 -39.77 72.80 -0.93
C SER A 222 -40.87 73.57 -0.21
N GLY A 223 -40.75 74.91 -0.27
CA GLY A 223 -41.90 75.76 -0.51
C GLY A 223 -42.70 76.25 0.70
N LYS A 224 -42.13 77.15 1.49
CA LYS A 224 -42.91 78.25 2.09
C LYS A 224 -42.96 79.41 1.08
N GLY A 225 -44.17 79.82 0.68
CA GLY A 225 -44.41 81.22 0.36
C GLY A 225 -45.30 81.54 -0.85
N SER A 226 -46.27 82.41 -0.56
CA SER A 226 -47.04 83.28 -1.48
C SER A 226 -48.22 82.61 -2.20
N LYS A 227 -49.42 83.19 -2.25
CA LYS A 227 -49.92 84.51 -1.85
C LYS A 227 -51.45 84.42 -1.76
#